data_AF-A0A496XM80-F1
#
_entry.id   AF-A0A496XM80-F1
#
_cell.length_a   1.000
_cell.length_b   1.000
_cell.length_c   1.000
_cell.angle_alpha   90.00
_cell.angle_beta   90.00
_cell.angle_gamma   90.00
#
_symmetry.space_group_name_H-M   'P 1'
#
loop_
_entity.id
_entity.type
_entity.pdbx_description
1 polymer ?
#
loop_
_entity_poly.entity_id
_entity_poly.type
_entity_poly.pdbx_seq_one_letter_code
_entity_poly.pdbx_strand_id
1 'polypeptide(L)'
;MSILKSEDSKKWINALVAMIAVLSGFVSIRFTETMGEWFDLEAKVGNFLAMSQGIGVAVGLLTFFVVYKNKKAMAYLNGVFSELIKVIWPEKDAVVKATIGIIIGVSIFSGLFVLVDFLCQKVLNLIY
;
A
#
# COMPACT_ATOMS: atom_id res chain seq x y z
N MET A 1 -5.90 24.11 6.22
CA MET A 1 -6.34 24.30 4.82
C MET A 1 -6.31 22.95 4.13
N SER A 2 -7.44 22.48 3.58
CA SER A 2 -7.41 21.24 2.79
C SER A 2 -6.56 21.48 1.54
N ILE A 3 -5.57 20.61 1.32
CA ILE A 3 -4.71 20.65 0.12
C ILE A 3 -5.53 20.33 -1.15
N LEU A 4 -6.71 19.73 -0.97
CA LEU A 4 -7.60 19.28 -2.04
C LEU A 4 -8.82 20.21 -2.14
N LYS A 5 -9.03 20.77 -3.33
CA LYS A 5 -10.26 21.46 -3.74
C LYS A 5 -11.12 20.52 -4.57
N SER A 6 -12.44 20.63 -4.46
CA SER A 6 -13.40 19.80 -5.21
C SER A 6 -13.25 19.95 -6.74
N GLU A 7 -12.81 21.13 -7.19
CA GLU A 7 -12.58 21.45 -8.61
C GLU A 7 -11.45 20.62 -9.25
N ASP A 8 -10.47 20.17 -8.46
CA ASP A 8 -9.30 19.43 -8.95
C ASP A 8 -9.52 17.90 -9.04
N SER A 9 -10.74 17.41 -8.78
CA SER A 9 -11.05 15.98 -8.67
C SER A 9 -10.57 15.15 -9.87
N LYS A 10 -10.82 15.63 -11.09
CA LYS A 10 -10.41 14.93 -12.32
C LYS A 10 -8.89 14.79 -12.45
N LYS A 11 -8.12 15.79 -12.01
CA LYS A 11 -6.65 15.79 -12.08
C LYS A 11 -6.08 14.75 -11.13
N TRP A 12 -6.55 14.72 -9.89
CA TRP A 12 -6.09 13.78 -8.87
C TRP A 12 -6.50 12.34 -9.16
N ILE A 13 -7.72 12.12 -9.65
CA ILE A 13 -8.19 10.80 -10.05
C ILE A 13 -7.37 10.26 -11.23
N ASN A 14 -7.16 11.08 -12.27
CA ASN A 14 -6.35 10.65 -13.41
C ASN A 14 -4.90 10.37 -13.02
N ALA A 15 -4.31 11.18 -12.12
CA ALA A 15 -2.97 10.93 -11.60
C ALA A 15 -2.88 9.61 -10.81
N LEU A 16 -3.87 9.32 -9.97
CA LEU A 16 -3.94 8.07 -9.22
C LEU A 16 -4.09 6.85 -10.14
N VAL A 17 -4.98 6.93 -11.14
CA VAL A 17 -5.16 5.84 -12.12
C VAL A 17 -3.88 5.63 -12.95
N ALA A 18 -3.19 6.70 -13.34
CA ALA A 18 -1.91 6.62 -14.04
C ALA A 18 -0.82 5.97 -13.17
N MET A 19 -0.74 6.32 -11.88
CA MET A 19 0.21 5.72 -10.95
C MET A 19 -0.04 4.21 -10.78
N ILE A 20 -1.30 3.80 -10.62
CA ILE A 20 -1.67 2.38 -10.52
C ILE A 20 -1.34 1.63 -11.81
N ALA A 21 -1.57 2.24 -12.96
CA ALA A 21 -1.21 1.66 -14.26
C ALA A 21 0.32 1.43 -14.37
N VAL A 22 1.14 2.40 -13.97
CA VAL A 22 2.61 2.26 -13.93
C VAL A 22 3.04 1.15 -12.97
N LEU A 23 2.46 1.09 -11.76
CA LEU A 23 2.76 0.04 -10.79
C LEU A 23 2.36 -1.34 -11.31
N SER A 24 1.20 -1.47 -11.95
CA SER A 24 0.76 -2.74 -12.55
C SER A 24 1.69 -3.21 -13.67
N GLY A 25 2.18 -2.28 -14.50
CA GLY A 25 3.18 -2.58 -15.52
C GLY A 25 4.50 -3.03 -14.89
N PHE A 26 5.00 -2.32 -13.88
CA PHE A 26 6.22 -2.69 -13.17
C PHE A 26 6.13 -4.07 -12.51
N VAL A 27 5.03 -4.38 -11.83
CA VAL A 27 4.79 -5.70 -11.24
C VAL A 27 4.77 -6.78 -12.32
N SER A 28 4.18 -6.50 -13.47
CA SER A 28 4.13 -7.45 -14.59
C SER A 28 5.51 -7.73 -15.20
N ILE A 29 6.38 -6.71 -15.28
CA ILE A 29 7.79 -6.89 -15.70
C ILE A 29 8.51 -7.80 -14.71
N ARG A 30 8.45 -7.48 -13.41
CA ARG A 30 9.13 -8.28 -12.37
C ARG A 30 8.63 -9.71 -12.33
N PHE A 31 7.32 -9.90 -12.45
CA PHE A 31 6.73 -11.24 -12.53
C PHE A 31 7.25 -12.01 -13.75
N THR A 32 7.31 -11.37 -14.92
CA THR A 32 7.80 -12.01 -16.15
C THR A 32 9.29 -12.34 -16.06
N GLU A 33 10.10 -11.45 -15.47
CA GLU A 33 11.53 -11.70 -15.21
C GLU A 33 11.73 -12.91 -14.28
N THR A 34 11.01 -12.98 -13.14
CA THR A 34 11.10 -14.12 -12.23
C THR A 34 10.66 -15.43 -12.88
N MET A 35 9.62 -15.41 -13.72
CA MET A 35 9.25 -16.58 -14.53
C MET A 35 10.33 -16.92 -15.56
N GLY A 36 11.01 -15.92 -16.12
CA GLY A 36 12.14 -16.07 -17.02
C GLY A 36 13.25 -16.92 -16.43
N GLU A 37 13.66 -16.58 -15.21
CA GLU A 37 14.70 -17.29 -14.45
C GLU A 37 14.26 -18.72 -14.11
N TRP A 38 13.01 -18.93 -13.68
CA TRP A 38 12.53 -20.25 -13.24
C TRP A 38 12.38 -21.25 -14.38
N PHE A 39 12.09 -20.77 -15.59
CA PHE A 39 11.89 -21.62 -16.78
C PHE A 39 13.05 -21.59 -17.77
N ASP A 40 14.16 -20.92 -17.43
CA ASP A 40 15.33 -20.71 -18.30
C ASP A 40 14.92 -20.17 -19.69
N LEU A 41 13.94 -19.26 -19.71
CA LEU A 41 13.36 -18.69 -20.93
C LEU A 41 14.32 -17.75 -21.65
N GLU A 42 15.32 -17.23 -20.93
CA GLU A 42 16.40 -16.40 -21.48
C GLU A 42 17.22 -17.15 -22.53
N ALA A 43 17.41 -18.47 -22.36
CA ALA A 43 18.13 -19.31 -23.30
C ALA A 43 17.31 -19.69 -24.55
N LYS A 44 15.98 -19.55 -24.46
CA LYS A 44 15.03 -20.07 -25.48
C LYS A 44 14.37 -18.96 -26.31
N VAL A 45 14.30 -17.74 -25.78
CA VAL A 45 13.67 -16.58 -26.44
C VAL A 45 14.71 -15.48 -26.61
N GLY A 46 15.01 -15.14 -27.86
CA GLY A 46 15.86 -14.00 -28.18
C GLY A 46 15.26 -12.69 -27.67
N ASN A 47 16.07 -11.83 -27.04
CA ASN A 47 15.66 -10.53 -26.49
C ASN A 47 14.55 -10.61 -25.42
N PHE A 48 14.62 -11.58 -24.51
CA PHE A 48 13.68 -11.76 -23.39
C PHE A 48 13.43 -10.47 -22.58
N LEU A 49 14.48 -9.66 -22.36
CA LEU A 49 14.39 -8.37 -21.67
C LEU A 49 13.43 -7.39 -22.36
N ALA A 50 13.52 -7.27 -23.70
CA ALA A 50 12.66 -6.38 -24.47
C ALA A 50 11.20 -6.88 -24.49
N MET A 51 11.01 -8.20 -24.49
CA MET A 51 9.68 -8.81 -24.45
C MET A 51 9.00 -8.63 -23.09
N SER A 52 9.74 -8.80 -21.99
CA SER A 52 9.24 -8.55 -20.62
C SER A 52 8.80 -7.09 -20.44
N GLN A 53 9.61 -6.13 -20.92
CA GLN A 53 9.27 -4.70 -20.91
C GLN A 53 8.03 -4.41 -21.77
N GLY A 54 7.93 -5.03 -22.95
CA GLY A 54 6.77 -4.89 -23.83
C GLY A 54 5.47 -5.37 -23.20
N ILE A 55 5.50 -6.52 -22.51
CA ILE A 55 4.36 -7.06 -21.76
C ILE A 55 3.98 -6.10 -20.63
N GLY A 56 4.97 -5.61 -19.86
CA GLY A 56 4.75 -4.64 -18.80
C GLY A 56 4.05 -3.36 -19.26
N VAL A 57 4.55 -2.76 -20.35
CA VAL A 57 3.95 -1.55 -20.94
C VAL A 57 2.55 -1.84 -21.45
N ALA A 58 2.32 -2.96 -22.12
CA ALA A 58 1.00 -3.35 -22.60
C ALA A 58 0.00 -3.51 -21.46
N VAL A 59 0.38 -4.21 -20.38
CA VAL A 59 -0.48 -4.40 -19.20
C VAL A 59 -0.78 -3.08 -18.50
N GLY A 60 0.22 -2.19 -18.36
CA GLY A 60 0.03 -0.86 -17.80
C GLY A 60 -0.97 -0.02 -18.61
N LEU A 61 -0.79 0.04 -19.94
CA LEU A 61 -1.70 0.78 -20.83
C LEU A 61 -3.11 0.21 -20.84
N LEU A 62 -3.24 -1.12 -20.89
CA LEU A 62 -4.54 -1.79 -20.81
C LEU A 62 -5.24 -1.47 -19.49
N THR A 63 -4.52 -1.53 -18.37
CA THR A 63 -5.06 -1.20 -17.05
C THR A 63 -5.57 0.23 -17.01
N PHE A 64 -4.80 1.20 -17.52
CA PHE A 64 -5.24 2.59 -17.59
C PHE A 64 -6.53 2.74 -18.42
N PHE A 65 -6.58 2.15 -19.60
CA PHE A 65 -7.70 2.30 -20.52
C PHE A 65 -8.98 1.63 -20.01
N VAL A 66 -8.85 0.44 -19.41
CA VAL A 66 -9.97 -0.30 -18.80
C VAL A 66 -10.58 0.50 -17.66
N VAL A 67 -9.76 1.05 -16.77
CA VAL A 67 -10.23 1.87 -15.63
C VAL A 67 -10.89 3.15 -16.12
N TYR A 68 -10.27 3.84 -17.08
CA TYR A 68 -10.78 5.11 -17.61
C TYR A 68 -12.12 4.94 -18.34
N LYS A 69 -12.28 3.87 -19.12
CA LYS A 69 -13.52 3.59 -19.87
C LYS A 69 -14.65 3.11 -18.95
N ASN A 70 -14.32 2.55 -17.79
CA ASN A 70 -15.31 2.01 -16.87
C ASN A 70 -15.99 3.13 -16.05
N LYS A 71 -17.19 3.52 -16.46
CA LYS A 71 -18.01 4.54 -15.79
C LYS A 71 -18.29 4.23 -14.31
N LYS A 72 -18.44 2.95 -13.94
CA LYS A 72 -18.66 2.55 -12.54
C LYS A 72 -17.42 2.81 -11.68
N ALA A 73 -16.24 2.45 -12.20
CA ALA A 73 -14.98 2.70 -11.52
C ALA A 73 -14.73 4.20 -11.36
N MET A 74 -14.96 5.00 -12.40
CA MET A 74 -14.81 6.45 -12.32
C MET A 74 -15.81 7.09 -11.35
N ALA A 75 -17.07 6.66 -11.32
CA ALA A 75 -18.04 7.14 -10.34
C ALA A 75 -17.61 6.81 -8.90
N TYR A 76 -17.10 5.61 -8.66
CA TYR A 76 -16.57 5.20 -7.36
C TYR A 76 -15.37 6.05 -6.93
N LEU A 77 -14.41 6.29 -7.83
CA LEU A 77 -13.24 7.12 -7.55
C LEU A 77 -13.61 8.57 -7.22
N ASN A 78 -14.62 9.13 -7.90
CA ASN A 78 -15.17 10.45 -7.55
C ASN A 78 -15.80 10.44 -6.14
N GLY A 79 -16.53 9.38 -5.78
CA GLY A 79 -17.07 9.19 -4.43
C GLY A 79 -15.97 9.17 -3.36
N VAL A 80 -14.94 8.35 -3.56
CA VAL A 80 -13.79 8.27 -2.63
C VAL A 80 -13.09 9.62 -2.51
N PHE A 81 -12.89 10.35 -3.62
CA PHE A 81 -12.29 11.68 -3.56
C PHE A 81 -13.16 12.68 -2.78
N SER A 82 -14.48 12.61 -2.91
CA SER A 82 -15.41 13.46 -2.16
C SER A 82 -15.37 13.19 -0.66
N GLU A 83 -15.16 11.94 -0.25
CA GLU A 83 -14.95 11.59 1.16
C GLU A 83 -13.57 12.00 1.66
N LEU A 84 -12.53 11.85 0.83
CA LEU A 84 -11.16 12.21 1.17
C LEU A 84 -11.01 13.71 1.50
N ILE A 85 -11.74 14.58 0.80
CA ILE A 85 -11.72 16.03 1.08
C ILE A 85 -12.28 16.35 2.48
N LYS A 86 -13.20 15.52 2.98
CA LYS A 86 -13.79 15.70 4.32
C LYS A 86 -12.84 15.26 5.44
N VAL A 87 -11.78 14.51 5.11
CA VAL A 87 -10.80 14.06 6.10
C VAL A 87 -10.02 15.26 6.64
N ILE A 88 -10.16 15.50 7.94
CA ILE A 88 -9.39 16.50 8.66
C ILE A 88 -8.06 15.84 9.05
N TRP A 89 -6.97 16.29 8.45
CA TRP A 89 -5.64 15.82 8.78
C TRP A 89 -5.20 16.41 10.13
N PRO A 90 -4.75 15.58 11.08
CA PRO A 90 -4.38 16.05 12.40
C PRO A 90 -3.12 16.91 12.34
N GLU A 91 -3.07 17.94 13.18
CA GLU A 91 -1.87 18.73 13.37
C GLU A 91 -0.78 17.90 14.04
N LYS A 92 0.49 18.23 13.76
CA LYS A 92 1.66 17.51 14.31
C LYS A 92 1.55 17.30 15.82
N ASP A 93 1.09 18.31 16.56
CA ASP A 93 0.98 18.23 18.01
C ASP A 93 -0.10 17.23 18.47
N ALA A 94 -1.21 17.12 17.75
CA ALA A 94 -2.23 16.10 18.01
C ALA A 94 -1.68 14.68 17.76
N VAL A 95 -0.90 14.51 16.69
CA VAL A 95 -0.23 13.23 16.36
C VAL A 95 0.78 12.84 17.43
N VAL A 96 1.58 13.79 17.91
CA VAL A 96 2.59 13.54 18.95
C VAL A 96 1.91 13.18 20.27
N LYS A 97 0.86 13.92 20.67
CA LYS A 97 0.09 13.61 21.88
C LYS A 97 -0.54 12.21 21.82
N ALA A 98 -1.15 11.84 20.70
CA ALA A 98 -1.72 10.51 20.49
C ALA A 98 -0.63 9.42 20.58
N THR A 99 0.50 9.62 19.92
CA THR A 99 1.63 8.69 19.96
C THR A 99 2.16 8.49 21.37
N ILE A 100 2.37 9.57 22.13
CA ILE A 100 2.83 9.49 23.53
C ILE A 100 1.80 8.75 24.39
N GLY A 101 0.51 9.02 24.21
CA GLY A 101 -0.57 8.32 24.91
C GLY A 101 -0.54 6.81 24.66
N ILE A 102 -0.34 6.40 23.40
CA ILE A 102 -0.22 4.98 23.03
C ILE A 102 1.03 4.37 23.67
N ILE A 103 2.18 5.05 23.62
CA ILE A 103 3.43 4.56 24.21
C ILE A 103 3.23 4.30 25.71
N ILE A 104 2.67 5.26 26.45
CA ILE A 104 2.41 5.11 27.88
C ILE A 104 1.48 3.92 28.13
N GLY A 105 0.37 3.82 27.39
CA GLY A 105 -0.58 2.72 27.54
C GLY A 105 0.08 1.36 27.31
N VAL A 106 0.81 1.21 26.20
CA VAL A 106 1.52 -0.02 25.84
C VAL A 106 2.59 -0.36 26.88
N SER A 107 3.35 0.62 27.39
CA SER A 107 4.35 0.39 28.43
C SER A 107 3.75 -0.13 29.74
N ILE A 108 2.59 0.37 30.15
CA ILE A 108 1.90 -0.10 31.37
C ILE A 108 1.45 -1.56 31.20
N PHE A 109 0.76 -1.88 30.09
CA PHE A 109 0.30 -3.25 29.85
C PHE A 109 1.47 -4.23 29.67
N SER A 110 2.52 -3.81 28.96
CA SER A 110 3.74 -4.61 28.82
C SER A 110 4.40 -4.85 30.17
N GLY A 111 4.48 -3.83 31.05
CA GLY A 111 5.03 -3.98 32.39
C GLY A 111 4.23 -4.95 33.25
N LEU A 112 2.89 -4.91 33.16
CA LEU A 112 2.02 -5.84 33.87
C LEU A 112 2.22 -7.29 33.40
N PHE A 113 2.32 -7.52 32.09
CA PHE A 113 2.59 -8.86 31.56
C PHE A 113 3.95 -9.39 32.00
N VAL A 114 4.99 -8.55 31.96
CA VAL A 114 6.32 -8.94 32.48
C VAL A 114 6.27 -9.31 33.96
N LEU A 115 5.50 -8.58 34.77
CA LEU A 115 5.33 -8.92 36.18
C LEU A 115 4.62 -10.26 36.40
N VAL A 116 3.56 -10.53 35.63
CA VAL A 116 2.84 -11.81 35.70
C VAL A 116 3.78 -12.96 35.32
N ASP A 117 4.50 -12.83 34.21
CA ASP A 117 5.46 -13.84 33.76
C ASP A 117 6.55 -14.08 34.80
N PHE A 118 7.07 -13.01 35.41
CA PHE A 118 8.08 -13.12 36.46
C PHE A 118 7.54 -13.82 37.72
N LEU A 119 6.31 -13.51 38.13
CA LEU A 119 5.66 -14.19 39.27
C LEU A 119 5.46 -15.67 38.98
N CYS A 120 4.93 -16.01 37.80
CA CYS A 120 4.77 -17.40 37.38
C CYS A 120 6.11 -18.14 37.34
N GLN A 121 7.17 -17.52 36.81
CA GLN A 121 8.51 -18.09 36.80
C GLN A 121 9.03 -18.35 38.22
N LYS A 122 8.85 -17.40 39.15
CA LYS A 122 9.27 -17.55 40.55
C LYS A 122 8.51 -18.66 41.27
N VAL A 123 7.20 -18.78 41.03
CA VAL A 123 6.38 -19.87 41.59
C VAL A 123 6.82 -21.22 41.04
N LEU A 124 7.05 -21.32 39.72
CA LEU A 124 7.51 -22.56 39.10
C LEU A 124 8.89 -23.00 39.64
N ASN A 125 9.86 -22.08 39.74
CA ASN A 125 11.18 -22.37 40.31
C ASN A 125 11.17 -22.72 41.81
N LEU A 126 10.07 -22.45 42.52
CA LEU A 126 9.93 -22.82 43.93
C LEU A 126 9.38 -24.26 44.06
N ILE A 127 8.56 -24.69 43.11
CA ILE A 127 7.90 -26.00 43.10
C ILE A 127 8.76 -27.07 42.40
N TYR A 128 9.47 -26.67 41.33
CA TYR A 128 10.31 -27.53 40.49
C TYR A 128 11.77 -27.08 40.58
#